data_AF-A0A8S9X9J3-F1
#
_entry.id   AF-A0A8S9X9J3-F1
#
_cell.length_a   1.000
_cell.length_b   1.000
_cell.length_c   1.000
_cell.angle_alpha   90.00
_cell.angle_beta   90.00
_cell.angle_gamma   90.00
#
_symmetry.space_group_name_H-M   'P 1'
#
loop_
_entity.id
_entity.type
_entity.pdbx_description
1 polymer ?
#
loop_
_entity_poly.entity_id
_entity_poly.type
_entity_poly.pdbx_seq_one_letter_code
_entity_poly.pdbx_strand_id
1 'polypeptide(L)'
;MSGNVALFACSKCFTKHPFEELSSGQQLCKDCRGSFPFVKCTYCRSEFQQTNKVSTSTICTKCEHNVKQFGKPSACEYCNIIAAFIGNKCQRCTHSERKYGPPVTCEQCKQKCAFDRKDDDKKVDGKLLCWLCTLSYKRALAKTKQGDADRRAQLKLAAQRSSKTREQRLRGHNKRPNRVDVTKVDVSRHESNDGGTNAPPAAKIARAGNHRPPGDLMDPNSSDHVVAMTQLKEQMASLQKQMAIKEAVLLSKDKTITELKATHFTNENELRNKMMTEKKDADAKIDHLTMRCKSLQMELASLKKSNKRGSKKERFSLNDRCRKNCSVSDMVVSFAFSHTFKYPVNSVTKAYTRLQEQQNNVSVVEEDPTQEGPSMSCTKRTVSMLNPFPKFFQRVKLLKEETVAFFEDIWTQESERRVWIRSRNLTWEEEISIGSVVYVSPSENNQNWTTWEDITALDFEHCGKFGLILELFLKRKMETTKTHNIKVMEAILEKMVEREIIF
;
A
#
# COMPACT_ATOMS: atom_id res chain seq x y z
N MET A 1 20.88 18.19 17.48
CA MET A 1 20.69 17.31 16.31
C MET A 1 19.52 16.39 16.60
N SER A 2 18.33 16.77 16.15
CA SER A 2 17.10 16.00 16.35
C SER A 2 16.76 15.34 15.01
N GLY A 3 17.01 14.03 14.91
CA GLY A 3 16.76 13.27 13.69
C GLY A 3 15.28 13.34 13.32
N ASN A 4 15.00 13.80 12.10
CA ASN A 4 13.65 13.86 11.56
C ASN A 4 13.23 12.42 11.21
N VAL A 5 12.55 11.74 12.13
CA VAL A 5 12.11 10.36 11.94
C VAL A 5 10.95 10.35 10.95
N ALA A 6 11.10 9.64 9.83
CA ALA A 6 10.05 9.51 8.83
C ALA A 6 8.78 8.89 9.45
N LEU A 7 7.65 9.58 9.28
CA LEU A 7 6.35 9.14 9.80
C LEU A 7 5.51 8.51 8.70
N PHE A 8 4.85 7.41 9.04
CA PHE A 8 4.05 6.56 8.16
C PHE A 8 2.60 6.53 8.66
N ALA A 9 1.64 6.48 7.73
CA ALA A 9 0.22 6.50 8.07
C ALA A 9 -0.28 5.12 8.50
N CYS A 10 -1.07 5.08 9.57
CA CYS A 10 -1.82 3.89 9.96
C CYS A 10 -2.84 3.52 8.88
N SER A 11 -2.85 2.29 8.36
CA SER A 11 -3.79 1.89 7.30
C SER A 11 -5.27 1.87 7.71
N LYS A 12 -5.59 2.11 8.99
CA LYS A 12 -6.97 2.12 9.51
C LYS A 12 -7.45 3.48 9.99
N CYS A 13 -6.66 4.19 10.79
CA CYS A 13 -7.04 5.51 11.31
C CYS A 13 -6.27 6.66 10.65
N PHE A 14 -5.36 6.35 9.72
CA PHE A 14 -4.58 7.31 8.93
C PHE A 14 -3.72 8.30 9.73
N THR A 15 -3.64 8.11 11.06
CA THR A 15 -2.73 8.88 11.92
C THR A 15 -1.28 8.51 11.63
N LYS A 16 -0.37 9.47 11.81
CA LYS A 16 1.05 9.34 11.47
C LYS A 16 1.84 8.80 12.66
N HIS A 17 2.62 7.74 12.45
CA HIS A 17 3.46 7.10 13.46
C HIS A 17 4.83 6.79 12.86
N PRO A 18 5.92 6.80 13.64
CA PRO A 18 7.20 6.26 13.20
C PRO A 18 7.05 4.83 12.67
N PHE A 19 7.87 4.42 11.70
CA PHE A 19 7.79 3.10 11.08
C PHE A 19 7.82 1.96 12.11
N GLU A 20 8.68 2.11 13.12
CA GLU A 20 8.88 1.16 14.22
C GLU A 20 7.61 0.98 15.08
N GLU A 21 6.71 1.98 15.05
CA GLU A 21 5.46 1.96 15.79
C GLU A 21 4.28 1.39 14.99
N LEU A 22 4.46 1.03 13.71
CA LEU A 22 3.44 0.44 12.83
C LEU A 22 3.55 -1.09 12.67
N SER A 23 2.43 -1.82 12.59
CA SER A 23 2.47 -3.30 12.54
C SER A 23 3.21 -3.79 11.31
N SER A 24 4.12 -4.75 11.49
CA SER A 24 4.80 -5.39 10.38
C SER A 24 3.77 -6.13 9.51
N GLY A 25 3.55 -5.63 8.29
CA GLY A 25 2.67 -6.21 7.28
C GLY A 25 1.33 -5.50 7.08
N GLN A 26 0.72 -4.92 8.12
CA GLN A 26 -0.58 -4.22 8.01
C GLN A 26 -0.49 -2.71 8.29
N GLN A 27 0.69 -2.19 8.65
CA GLN A 27 0.93 -0.77 8.91
C GLN A 27 -0.11 -0.15 9.86
N LEU A 28 -0.47 -0.83 10.96
CA LEU A 28 -1.42 -0.33 11.95
C LEU A 28 -0.71 0.29 13.15
N CYS A 29 -1.18 1.45 13.62
CA CYS A 29 -0.68 2.09 14.84
C CYS A 29 -1.01 1.29 16.10
N LYS A 30 -0.34 1.59 17.22
CA LYS A 30 -0.56 0.92 18.53
C LYS A 30 -2.05 0.89 18.94
N ASP A 31 -2.78 1.97 18.73
CA ASP A 31 -4.21 2.06 19.10
C ASP A 31 -5.10 1.18 18.21
N CYS A 32 -4.82 1.19 16.90
CA CYS A 32 -5.52 0.32 15.96
C CYS A 32 -5.15 -1.15 16.15
N ARG A 33 -3.93 -1.44 16.61
CA ARG A 33 -3.51 -2.80 16.95
C ARG A 33 -4.21 -3.31 18.21
N GLY A 34 -4.37 -2.47 19.23
CA GLY A 34 -5.07 -2.84 20.47
C GLY A 34 -6.57 -3.08 20.29
N SER A 35 -7.14 -2.59 19.19
CA SER A 35 -8.57 -2.71 18.89
C SER A 35 -8.99 -4.09 18.39
N PHE A 36 -8.05 -4.98 18.01
CA PHE A 36 -8.34 -6.29 17.43
C PHE A 36 -7.29 -7.34 17.83
N PRO A 37 -7.69 -8.51 18.36
CA PRO A 37 -6.74 -9.53 18.77
C PRO A 37 -6.00 -10.13 17.58
N PHE A 38 -4.72 -10.47 17.79
CA PHE A 38 -4.00 -11.38 16.91
C PHE A 38 -4.51 -12.80 17.14
N VAL A 39 -5.01 -13.42 16.09
CA VAL A 39 -5.51 -14.80 16.13
C VAL A 39 -4.67 -15.69 15.22
N LYS A 40 -4.64 -16.98 15.53
CA LYS A 40 -3.98 -17.98 14.68
C LYS A 40 -4.98 -18.51 13.67
N CYS A 41 -4.56 -18.59 12.41
CA CYS A 41 -5.35 -19.24 11.39
C CYS A 41 -5.58 -20.72 11.71
N THR A 42 -6.83 -21.16 11.70
CA THR A 42 -7.23 -22.56 11.93
C THR A 42 -6.53 -23.52 10.98
N TYR A 43 -6.37 -23.13 9.71
CA TYR A 43 -5.70 -23.95 8.70
C TYR A 43 -4.18 -23.76 8.72
N CYS A 44 -3.66 -22.62 8.26
CA CYS A 44 -2.21 -22.47 8.07
C CYS A 44 -1.40 -22.14 9.34
N ARG A 45 -2.05 -21.99 10.50
CA ARG A 45 -1.45 -21.62 11.81
C ARG A 45 -0.64 -20.31 11.82
N SER A 46 -0.72 -19.51 10.76
CA SER A 46 -0.12 -18.18 10.72
C SER A 46 -0.91 -17.24 11.60
N GLU A 47 -0.21 -16.36 12.32
CA GLU A 47 -0.85 -15.29 13.08
C GLU A 47 -1.26 -14.17 12.13
N PHE A 48 -2.47 -13.67 12.31
CA PHE A 48 -2.99 -12.53 11.60
C PHE A 48 -3.86 -11.71 12.55
N GLN A 49 -3.94 -10.42 12.29
CA GLN A 49 -4.78 -9.52 13.06
C GLN A 49 -6.19 -9.50 12.43
N GLN A 50 -7.21 -9.68 13.26
CA GLN A 50 -8.59 -9.54 12.81
C GLN A 50 -8.87 -8.10 12.39
N THR A 51 -9.66 -7.93 11.34
CA THR A 51 -9.96 -6.59 10.79
C THR A 51 -11.37 -6.10 11.14
N ASN A 52 -12.25 -7.01 11.61
CA ASN A 52 -13.65 -6.75 11.89
C ASN A 52 -14.04 -7.29 13.30
N LYS A 53 -14.78 -6.49 14.09
CA LYS A 53 -15.24 -6.84 15.45
C LYS A 53 -16.38 -7.86 15.44
N VAL A 54 -17.10 -7.99 14.33
CA VAL A 54 -18.28 -8.86 14.19
C VAL A 54 -17.88 -10.24 13.63
N SER A 55 -16.82 -10.31 12.83
CA SER A 55 -16.36 -11.58 12.24
C SER A 55 -15.42 -12.31 13.20
N THR A 56 -15.95 -13.33 13.87
CA THR A 56 -15.20 -14.30 14.69
C THR A 56 -14.33 -15.26 13.85
N SER A 57 -14.08 -14.92 12.58
CA SER A 57 -13.27 -15.70 11.66
C SER A 57 -11.89 -15.97 12.25
N THR A 58 -11.62 -17.25 12.50
CA THR A 58 -10.29 -17.78 12.86
C THR A 58 -9.52 -18.21 11.62
N ILE A 59 -9.97 -17.83 10.42
CA ILE A 59 -9.35 -18.22 9.15
C ILE A 59 -8.75 -16.96 8.51
N CYS A 60 -7.48 -17.01 8.13
CA CYS A 60 -6.84 -15.88 7.44
C CYS A 60 -7.38 -15.74 6.01
N THR A 61 -7.33 -14.53 5.45
CA THR A 61 -7.83 -14.19 4.10
C THR A 61 -7.34 -15.16 3.02
N LYS A 62 -6.05 -15.56 3.07
CA LYS A 62 -5.47 -16.53 2.13
C LYS A 62 -6.12 -17.91 2.24
N CYS A 63 -6.35 -18.40 3.46
CA CYS A 63 -7.00 -19.69 3.65
C CYS A 63 -8.50 -19.60 3.34
N GLU A 64 -9.15 -18.47 3.61
CA GLU A 64 -10.55 -18.26 3.27
C GLU A 64 -10.78 -18.32 1.75
N HIS A 65 -9.93 -17.65 0.97
CA HIS A 65 -9.96 -17.72 -0.49
C HIS A 65 -9.77 -19.17 -0.99
N ASN A 66 -8.77 -19.87 -0.46
CA ASN A 66 -8.51 -21.26 -0.85
C ASN A 66 -9.64 -22.22 -0.46
N VAL A 67 -10.33 -21.99 0.67
CA VAL A 67 -11.52 -22.77 1.03
C VAL A 67 -12.66 -22.52 0.03
N LYS A 68 -12.87 -21.27 -0.39
CA LYS A 68 -13.91 -20.94 -1.39
C LYS A 68 -13.62 -21.57 -2.75
N GLN A 69 -12.35 -21.65 -3.15
CA GLN A 69 -11.95 -22.16 -4.46
C GLN A 69 -11.78 -23.69 -4.51
N PHE A 70 -11.15 -24.28 -3.49
CA PHE A 70 -10.73 -25.69 -3.50
C PHE A 70 -11.43 -26.55 -2.44
N GLY A 71 -12.26 -25.95 -1.57
CA GLY A 71 -12.93 -26.64 -0.48
C GLY A 71 -12.05 -26.87 0.75
N LYS A 72 -12.44 -27.83 1.59
CA LYS A 72 -11.75 -28.13 2.86
C LYS A 72 -10.37 -28.75 2.56
N PRO A 73 -9.27 -28.22 3.12
CA PRO A 73 -7.94 -28.76 2.89
C PRO A 73 -7.71 -30.09 3.59
N SER A 74 -6.80 -30.90 3.07
CA SER A 74 -6.28 -32.10 3.72
C SER A 74 -5.04 -31.80 4.58
N ALA A 75 -4.60 -32.79 5.36
CA ALA A 75 -3.37 -32.72 6.12
C ALA A 75 -2.15 -32.77 5.18
N CYS A 76 -1.22 -31.84 5.37
CA CYS A 76 0.02 -31.82 4.62
C CYS A 76 0.89 -33.02 4.98
N GLU A 77 1.38 -33.74 3.96
CA GLU A 77 2.28 -34.89 4.08
C GLU A 77 3.53 -34.60 4.94
N TYR A 78 4.11 -33.41 4.81
CA TYR A 78 5.34 -33.05 5.55
C TYR A 78 5.04 -32.52 6.94
N CYS A 79 4.27 -31.44 7.05
CA CYS A 79 4.11 -30.71 8.31
C CYS A 79 2.84 -31.07 9.11
N ASN A 80 2.00 -31.97 8.60
CA ASN A 80 0.72 -32.40 9.20
C ASN A 80 -0.28 -31.26 9.48
N ILE A 81 -0.03 -30.06 8.96
CA ILE A 81 -0.98 -28.95 9.02
C ILE A 81 -2.09 -29.20 8.01
N ILE A 82 -3.35 -29.05 8.44
CA ILE A 82 -4.55 -29.15 7.60
C ILE A 82 -4.64 -27.90 6.72
N ALA A 83 -3.78 -27.81 5.72
CA ALA A 83 -3.63 -26.67 4.80
C ALA A 83 -3.14 -27.09 3.41
N ALA A 84 -3.28 -28.37 3.05
CA ALA A 84 -3.08 -28.85 1.69
C ALA A 84 -4.39 -28.66 0.92
N PHE A 85 -4.53 -27.51 0.26
CA PHE A 85 -5.70 -27.18 -0.56
C PHE A 85 -5.63 -27.79 -1.96
N ILE A 86 -4.41 -28.05 -2.45
CA ILE A 86 -4.15 -28.63 -3.77
C ILE A 86 -3.12 -29.75 -3.57
N GLY A 87 -3.49 -30.98 -3.91
CA GLY A 87 -2.65 -32.16 -3.70
C GLY A 87 -2.51 -32.55 -2.23
N ASN A 88 -1.35 -33.09 -1.87
CA ASN A 88 -1.04 -33.63 -0.54
C ASN A 88 -0.07 -32.77 0.29
N LYS A 89 0.38 -31.62 -0.24
CA LYS A 89 1.33 -30.72 0.43
C LYS A 89 0.73 -29.33 0.63
N CYS A 90 0.99 -28.70 1.77
CA CYS A 90 0.62 -27.30 1.95
C CYS A 90 1.54 -26.38 1.13
N GLN A 91 1.01 -25.22 0.72
CA GLN A 91 1.74 -24.21 -0.07
C GLN A 91 3.13 -23.86 0.51
N ARG A 92 3.25 -23.80 1.85
CA ARG A 92 4.53 -23.50 2.52
C ARG A 92 5.57 -24.60 2.30
N CYS A 93 5.15 -25.86 2.45
CA CYS A 93 6.02 -27.01 2.24
C CYS A 93 6.39 -27.14 0.76
N THR A 94 5.44 -26.98 -0.15
CA THR A 94 5.68 -26.98 -1.60
C THR A 94 6.70 -25.92 -2.01
N HIS A 95 6.58 -24.69 -1.50
CA HIS A 95 7.53 -23.63 -1.78
C HIS A 95 8.91 -23.89 -1.18
N SER A 96 8.96 -24.40 0.05
CA SER A 96 10.23 -24.70 0.74
C SER A 96 10.97 -25.85 0.05
N GLU A 97 10.23 -26.87 -0.42
CA GLU A 97 10.79 -27.99 -1.17
C GLU A 97 11.40 -27.54 -2.50
N ARG A 98 10.69 -26.69 -3.24
CA ARG A 98 11.21 -26.12 -4.49
C ARG A 98 12.48 -25.28 -4.29
N LYS A 99 12.57 -24.56 -3.16
CA LYS A 99 13.67 -23.62 -2.91
C LYS A 99 14.88 -24.25 -2.24
N TYR A 100 14.67 -25.20 -1.33
CA TYR A 100 15.70 -25.74 -0.43
C TYR A 100 15.94 -27.25 -0.63
N GLY A 101 15.12 -27.92 -1.44
CA GLY A 101 15.19 -29.35 -1.65
C GLY A 101 14.30 -30.15 -0.68
N PRO A 102 14.44 -31.49 -0.66
CA PRO A 102 13.55 -32.37 0.10
C PRO A 102 13.58 -32.07 1.61
N PRO A 103 12.47 -32.32 2.33
CA PRO A 103 12.40 -32.05 3.76
C PRO A 103 13.31 -33.00 4.55
N VAL A 104 13.94 -32.46 5.58
CA VAL A 104 14.77 -33.18 6.54
C VAL A 104 14.11 -33.24 7.91
N THR A 105 14.62 -34.12 8.77
CA THR A 105 14.11 -34.33 10.12
C THR A 105 14.32 -33.08 10.98
N CYS A 106 13.24 -32.52 11.51
CA CYS A 106 13.30 -31.43 12.48
C CYS A 106 13.87 -31.93 13.81
N GLU A 107 14.83 -31.21 14.38
CA GLU A 107 15.46 -31.64 15.63
C GLU A 107 14.55 -31.54 16.87
N GLN A 108 13.51 -30.70 16.83
CA GLN A 108 12.57 -30.52 17.95
C GLN A 108 11.37 -31.47 17.86
N CYS A 109 10.63 -31.49 16.76
CA CYS A 109 9.44 -32.35 16.64
C CYS A 109 9.72 -33.72 16.01
N LYS A 110 10.95 -33.99 15.56
CA LYS A 110 11.38 -35.25 14.92
C LYS A 110 10.62 -35.65 13.64
N GLN A 111 9.83 -34.75 13.07
CA GLN A 111 9.12 -34.97 11.79
C GLN A 111 9.98 -34.53 10.60
N LYS A 112 9.81 -35.18 9.44
CA LYS A 112 10.44 -34.80 8.15
C LYS A 112 9.78 -33.55 7.55
N CYS A 113 10.01 -32.40 8.16
CA CYS A 113 9.38 -31.13 7.77
C CYS A 113 10.25 -29.89 7.98
N ALA A 114 11.52 -30.07 8.31
CA ALA A 114 12.51 -29.01 8.29
C ALA A 114 13.14 -28.89 6.88
N PHE A 115 13.67 -27.72 6.56
CA PHE A 115 14.31 -27.45 5.27
C PHE A 115 15.62 -26.71 5.54
N ASP A 116 16.73 -27.23 5.05
CA ASP A 116 18.05 -26.62 5.25
C ASP A 116 18.21 -25.41 4.34
N ARG A 117 18.45 -24.25 4.96
CA ARG A 117 18.56 -22.97 4.26
C ARG A 117 20.01 -22.61 3.89
N LYS A 118 20.98 -23.47 4.21
CA LYS A 118 22.44 -23.27 3.97
C LYS A 118 22.98 -21.95 4.51
N ASP A 119 22.36 -21.44 5.57
CA ASP A 119 22.66 -20.15 6.20
C ASP A 119 22.71 -20.39 7.71
N ASP A 120 23.92 -20.42 8.27
CA ASP A 120 24.16 -20.74 9.68
C ASP A 120 23.55 -19.69 10.62
N ASP A 121 23.45 -18.42 10.19
CA ASP A 121 22.82 -17.34 10.95
C ASP A 121 21.30 -17.54 11.15
N LYS A 122 20.70 -18.45 10.37
CA LYS A 122 19.27 -18.80 10.47
C LYS A 122 19.01 -20.06 11.28
N LYS A 123 20.05 -20.76 11.75
CA LYS A 123 19.92 -21.85 12.72
C LYS A 123 19.56 -21.26 14.07
N VAL A 124 18.47 -21.76 14.63
CA VAL A 124 17.96 -21.28 15.91
C VAL A 124 18.64 -22.12 16.99
N ASP A 125 19.57 -21.52 17.75
CA ASP A 125 20.36 -22.25 18.76
C ASP A 125 21.23 -23.37 18.15
N GLY A 126 21.73 -23.18 16.92
CA GLY A 126 22.51 -24.19 16.19
C GLY A 126 21.69 -25.40 15.68
N LYS A 127 20.39 -25.46 15.99
CA LYS A 127 19.50 -26.60 15.66
C LYS A 127 18.67 -26.33 14.40
N LEU A 128 18.49 -27.35 13.59
CA LEU A 128 17.65 -27.30 12.39
C LEU A 128 16.18 -27.56 12.72
N LEU A 129 15.38 -26.50 12.71
CA LEU A 129 13.98 -26.52 13.13
C LEU A 129 13.01 -26.36 11.95
N CYS A 130 11.89 -27.08 11.98
CA CYS A 130 10.79 -26.83 11.07
C CYS A 130 10.15 -25.47 11.35
N TRP A 131 9.38 -24.94 10.39
CA TRP A 131 8.80 -23.61 10.52
C TRP A 131 7.95 -23.43 11.79
N LEU A 132 7.17 -24.44 12.19
CA LEU A 132 6.36 -24.38 13.40
C LEU A 132 7.22 -24.34 14.67
N CYS A 133 8.25 -25.17 14.75
CA CYS A 133 9.18 -25.20 15.89
C CYS A 133 10.00 -23.90 15.98
N THR A 134 10.40 -23.34 14.83
CA THR A 134 11.03 -22.02 14.77
C THR A 134 10.09 -20.93 15.31
N LEU A 135 8.80 -20.98 14.95
CA LEU A 135 7.81 -20.00 15.40
C LEU A 135 7.54 -20.12 16.91
N SER A 136 7.42 -21.36 17.43
CA SER A 136 7.23 -21.59 18.87
C SER A 136 8.45 -21.15 19.67
N TYR A 137 9.66 -21.44 19.19
CA TYR A 137 10.89 -21.04 19.85
C TYR A 137 11.04 -19.51 19.90
N LYS A 138 10.79 -18.81 18.79
CA LYS A 138 10.80 -17.33 18.77
C LYS A 138 9.80 -16.72 19.75
N ARG A 139 8.60 -17.32 19.89
CA ARG A 139 7.61 -16.87 20.89
C ARG A 139 8.08 -17.10 22.32
N ALA A 140 8.71 -18.24 22.60
CA ALA A 140 9.29 -18.53 23.92
C ALA A 140 10.37 -17.50 24.27
N LEU A 141 11.27 -17.19 23.34
CA LEU A 141 12.31 -16.16 23.51
C LEU A 141 11.75 -14.75 23.70
N ALA A 142 10.66 -14.39 23.02
CA ALA A 142 10.03 -13.08 23.19
C ALA A 142 9.43 -12.94 24.60
N LYS A 143 8.83 -14.01 25.15
CA LYS A 143 8.29 -14.02 26.51
C LYS A 143 9.37 -13.83 27.59
N THR A 144 10.54 -14.45 27.41
CA THR A 144 11.66 -14.27 28.36
C THR A 144 12.27 -12.88 28.27
N LYS A 145 12.44 -12.33 27.06
CA LYS A 145 12.94 -10.96 26.85
C LYS A 145 12.01 -9.87 27.42
N GLN A 146 10.69 -10.05 27.30
CA GLN A 146 9.71 -9.11 27.86
C GLN A 146 9.80 -9.10 29.40
N GLY A 147 9.89 -10.28 30.03
CA GLY A 147 10.04 -10.39 31.49
C GLY A 147 11.33 -9.77 32.02
N ASP A 148 12.44 -9.88 31.30
CA ASP A 148 13.69 -9.23 31.67
C ASP A 148 13.66 -7.70 31.47
N ALA A 149 12.93 -7.20 30.46
CA ALA A 149 12.73 -5.76 30.26
C ALA A 149 11.89 -5.15 31.38
N ASP A 150 10.82 -5.84 31.79
CA ASP A 150 9.96 -5.41 32.91
C ASP A 150 10.73 -5.46 34.24
N ARG A 151 11.53 -6.50 34.47
CA ARG A 151 12.42 -6.60 35.64
C ARG A 151 13.45 -5.46 35.67
N ARG A 152 14.04 -5.12 34.52
CA ARG A 152 14.99 -4.01 34.39
C ARG A 152 14.32 -2.63 34.56
N ALA A 153 13.07 -2.48 34.13
CA ALA A 153 12.28 -1.27 34.37
C ALA A 153 11.95 -1.09 35.85
N GLN A 154 11.59 -2.17 36.55
CA GLN A 154 11.36 -2.13 38.01
C GLN A 154 12.64 -1.76 38.79
N LEU A 155 13.80 -2.28 38.40
CA LEU A 155 15.09 -1.89 38.99
C LEU A 155 15.42 -0.41 38.78
N LYS A 156 15.10 0.16 37.61
CA LYS A 156 15.27 1.61 37.34
C LYS A 156 14.33 2.48 38.17
N LEU A 157 13.08 2.06 38.36
CA LEU A 157 12.10 2.75 39.20
C LEU A 157 12.50 2.71 40.69
N ALA A 158 13.08 1.61 41.16
CA ALA A 158 13.60 1.48 42.51
C ALA A 158 14.80 2.43 42.76
N ALA A 159 15.73 2.53 41.82
CA ALA A 159 16.89 3.43 41.91
C ALA A 159 16.51 4.93 41.87
N GLN A 160 15.43 5.31 41.18
CA GLN A 160 14.92 6.68 41.17
C GLN A 160 14.18 7.06 42.46
N ARG A 161 13.65 6.09 43.21
CA ARG A 161 13.06 6.36 44.53
C ARG A 161 14.12 6.59 45.60
N SER A 162 15.31 5.97 45.49
CA SER A 162 16.39 6.20 46.45
C SER A 162 17.11 7.54 46.29
N SER A 163 17.06 8.18 45.11
CA SER A 163 17.69 9.50 44.90
C SER A 163 16.87 10.65 45.49
N LYS A 164 15.53 10.54 45.54
CA LYS A 164 14.66 11.59 46.12
C LYS A 164 14.70 11.69 47.65
N THR A 165 15.17 10.66 48.35
CA THR A 165 15.25 10.68 49.82
C THR A 165 16.54 11.31 50.36
N ARG A 166 17.57 11.51 49.51
CA ARG A 166 18.86 12.07 49.95
C ARG A 166 18.91 13.60 49.90
N GLU A 167 18.00 14.25 49.18
CA GLU A 167 18.04 15.70 48.92
C GLU A 167 17.45 16.56 50.06
N GLN A 168 16.85 15.94 51.09
CA GLN A 168 16.11 16.65 52.13
C GLN A 168 16.85 16.86 53.47
N ARG A 169 18.14 16.53 53.57
CA ARG A 169 18.95 16.85 54.75
C ARG A 169 20.30 17.44 54.35
N LEU A 170 20.37 18.77 54.40
CA LEU A 170 21.38 19.59 55.11
C LEU A 170 21.57 20.94 54.40
N ARG A 171 20.88 21.98 54.90
CA ARG A 171 21.29 23.39 54.80
C ARG A 171 21.95 23.78 56.13
N GLY A 172 23.18 24.31 56.08
CA GLY A 172 23.90 24.88 57.23
C GLY A 172 25.25 25.48 56.82
N HIS A 173 25.43 26.77 57.09
CA HIS A 173 26.49 27.70 56.64
C HIS A 173 27.92 27.45 57.20
N ASN A 174 28.99 27.74 56.42
CA ASN A 174 29.93 28.89 56.61
C ASN A 174 31.21 28.84 55.71
N LYS A 175 31.76 30.04 55.42
CA LYS A 175 32.85 30.41 54.49
C LYS A 175 34.26 29.90 54.85
N ARG A 176 35.10 29.50 53.85
CA ARG A 176 36.46 30.03 53.51
C ARG A 176 37.16 29.22 52.37
N PRO A 177 38.22 29.76 51.70
CA PRO A 177 38.54 29.47 50.29
C PRO A 177 39.66 28.44 50.03
N ASN A 178 39.61 27.95 48.78
CA ASN A 178 40.64 27.40 47.88
C ASN A 178 41.94 26.79 48.44
N ARG A 179 42.15 25.50 48.13
CA ARG A 179 43.48 24.90 48.00
C ARG A 179 43.48 23.99 46.77
N VAL A 180 44.21 24.40 45.75
CA VAL A 180 44.63 23.54 44.64
C VAL A 180 45.75 22.65 45.19
N ASP A 181 45.63 21.34 45.04
CA ASP A 181 46.75 20.43 45.28
C ASP A 181 47.21 19.80 43.97
N VAL A 182 48.53 19.81 43.81
CA VAL A 182 49.32 19.82 42.59
C VAL A 182 50.17 18.56 42.61
N THR A 183 49.71 17.48 41.99
CA THR A 183 50.53 16.31 41.61
C THR A 183 49.70 15.55 40.55
N LYS A 184 50.06 15.43 39.28
CA LYS A 184 51.37 15.34 38.63
C LYS A 184 51.30 15.93 37.21
N VAL A 185 52.30 16.76 36.94
CA VAL A 185 52.79 17.34 35.68
C VAL A 185 53.33 16.18 34.81
N ASP A 186 52.83 15.93 33.59
CA ASP A 186 53.13 16.55 32.27
C ASP A 186 54.44 16.05 31.61
N VAL A 187 54.40 16.12 30.28
CA VAL A 187 55.48 16.31 29.29
C VAL A 187 55.90 15.09 28.46
N SER A 188 55.17 14.92 27.35
CA SER A 188 55.61 15.12 25.95
C SER A 188 57.04 14.79 25.51
N ARG A 189 57.08 14.15 24.32
CA ARG A 189 58.06 14.26 23.20
C ARG A 189 59.49 13.73 23.40
N HIS A 190 59.87 12.78 22.53
CA HIS A 190 60.95 13.01 21.56
C HIS A 190 60.93 11.99 20.41
N GLU A 191 60.99 12.52 19.18
CA GLU A 191 61.44 11.81 17.97
C GLU A 191 62.95 11.56 18.05
N SER A 192 63.43 10.45 17.47
CA SER A 192 64.54 10.37 16.48
C SER A 192 65.09 8.95 16.34
N ASN A 193 65.05 8.43 15.10
CA ASN A 193 66.15 7.83 14.33
C ASN A 193 67.09 6.79 14.98
N ASP A 194 67.17 5.57 14.41
CA ASP A 194 68.27 5.13 13.51
C ASP A 194 68.45 3.59 13.48
N GLY A 195 68.75 3.08 12.28
CA GLY A 195 69.75 2.02 12.06
C GLY A 195 69.43 0.53 12.28
N GLY A 196 69.36 -0.23 11.17
CA GLY A 196 70.20 -1.43 11.04
C GLY A 196 69.55 -2.82 11.04
N THR A 197 69.24 -3.30 9.83
CA THR A 197 69.61 -4.65 9.30
C THR A 197 69.48 -5.89 10.20
N ASN A 198 68.64 -6.85 9.81
CA ASN A 198 69.07 -8.20 9.35
C ASN A 198 67.86 -9.14 9.18
N ALA A 199 67.65 -9.62 7.96
CA ALA A 199 66.81 -10.78 7.65
C ALA A 199 67.60 -12.08 7.87
N PRO A 200 66.91 -13.21 8.12
CA PRO A 200 67.21 -14.41 7.32
C PRO A 200 65.94 -15.14 6.79
N PRO A 201 66.10 -16.10 5.84
CA PRO A 201 65.19 -16.28 4.71
C PRO A 201 64.26 -17.50 4.77
N ALA A 202 63.24 -17.46 3.90
CA ALA A 202 62.22 -18.47 3.67
C ALA A 202 62.71 -19.71 2.89
N ALA A 203 62.19 -20.88 3.27
CA ALA A 203 62.50 -22.19 2.71
C ALA A 203 61.73 -22.50 1.41
N LYS A 204 62.39 -23.30 0.58
CA LYS A 204 62.05 -23.76 -0.79
C LYS A 204 60.86 -24.73 -0.82
N ILE A 205 60.06 -24.68 -1.89
CA ILE A 205 59.18 -25.77 -2.34
C ILE A 205 59.56 -26.19 -3.77
N ALA A 206 59.49 -27.50 -4.01
CA ALA A 206 60.05 -28.26 -5.11
C ALA A 206 59.21 -28.25 -6.42
N ARG A 207 59.84 -28.83 -7.44
CA ARG A 207 59.58 -28.79 -8.88
C ARG A 207 58.95 -30.10 -9.37
N ALA A 208 57.95 -30.02 -10.24
CA ALA A 208 57.51 -31.04 -11.21
C ALA A 208 56.76 -30.26 -12.31
N GLY A 209 56.84 -30.50 -13.62
CA GLY A 209 57.38 -31.56 -14.44
C GLY A 209 56.51 -31.61 -15.70
N ASN A 210 57.04 -31.10 -16.82
CA ASN A 210 56.68 -31.29 -18.25
C ASN A 210 55.21 -31.39 -18.71
N HIS A 211 54.81 -30.50 -19.64
CA HIS A 211 54.55 -30.83 -21.06
C HIS A 211 54.16 -29.56 -21.85
N ARG A 212 54.93 -29.23 -22.90
CA ARG A 212 54.66 -28.22 -23.93
C ARG A 212 54.82 -28.90 -25.29
N PRO A 213 53.96 -28.68 -26.30
CA PRO A 213 54.28 -28.98 -27.69
C PRO A 213 54.87 -27.74 -28.41
N PRO A 214 55.67 -27.92 -29.48
CA PRO A 214 56.59 -26.91 -30.00
C PRO A 214 55.98 -26.12 -31.17
N GLY A 215 56.16 -24.80 -31.17
CA GLY A 215 55.82 -23.93 -32.30
C GLY A 215 55.92 -22.46 -31.91
N ASP A 216 56.77 -21.74 -32.63
CA ASP A 216 57.00 -20.29 -32.62
C ASP A 216 57.57 -19.64 -31.36
N LEU A 217 58.89 -19.55 -31.35
CA LEU A 217 59.63 -18.46 -30.71
C LEU A 217 59.25 -17.14 -31.41
N MET A 218 58.13 -16.53 -31.02
CA MET A 218 57.86 -15.13 -31.30
C MET A 218 58.81 -14.30 -30.44
N ASP A 219 59.76 -13.62 -31.10
CA ASP A 219 60.70 -12.70 -30.50
C ASP A 219 59.94 -11.56 -29.78
N PRO A 220 60.12 -11.36 -28.46
CA PRO A 220 59.47 -10.30 -27.69
C PRO A 220 59.78 -8.87 -28.18
N ASN A 221 60.74 -8.72 -29.08
CA ASN A 221 61.15 -7.44 -29.68
C ASN A 221 60.64 -7.22 -31.12
N SER A 222 59.71 -8.04 -31.62
CA SER A 222 59.12 -7.78 -32.94
C SER A 222 58.35 -6.45 -32.94
N SER A 223 58.59 -5.61 -33.95
CA SER A 223 57.94 -4.30 -34.12
C SER A 223 56.42 -4.39 -34.05
N ASP A 224 55.85 -5.51 -34.49
CA ASP A 224 54.42 -5.76 -34.54
C ASP A 224 53.80 -5.95 -33.14
N HIS A 225 54.53 -6.58 -32.21
CA HIS A 225 54.08 -6.69 -30.81
C HIS A 225 54.04 -5.33 -30.11
N VAL A 226 55.01 -4.46 -30.38
CA VAL A 226 55.05 -3.09 -29.83
C VAL A 226 53.92 -2.24 -30.39
N VAL A 227 53.63 -2.35 -31.70
CA VAL A 227 52.50 -1.66 -32.34
C VAL A 227 51.17 -2.14 -31.76
N ALA A 228 50.97 -3.46 -31.62
CA ALA A 228 49.75 -4.02 -31.02
C ALA A 228 49.56 -3.59 -29.56
N MET A 229 50.63 -3.59 -28.75
CA MET A 229 50.57 -3.08 -27.37
C MET A 229 50.24 -1.58 -27.32
N THR A 230 50.73 -0.80 -28.27
CA THR A 230 50.47 0.65 -28.35
C THR A 230 49.02 0.92 -28.73
N GLN A 231 48.49 0.21 -29.74
CA GLN A 231 47.07 0.30 -30.11
C GLN A 231 46.15 -0.12 -28.96
N LEU A 232 46.47 -1.18 -28.23
CA LEU A 232 45.71 -1.59 -27.05
C LEU A 232 45.75 -0.55 -25.93
N LYS A 233 46.91 0.06 -25.66
CA LYS A 233 47.04 1.16 -24.69
C LYS A 233 46.20 2.37 -25.09
N GLU A 234 46.18 2.71 -26.37
CA GLU A 234 45.40 3.83 -26.91
C GLU A 234 43.88 3.55 -26.84
N GLN A 235 43.47 2.31 -27.12
CA GLN A 235 42.09 1.87 -26.91
C GLN A 235 41.68 1.90 -25.44
N MET A 236 42.54 1.45 -24.51
CA MET A 236 42.28 1.57 -23.08
C MET A 236 42.15 3.02 -22.64
N ALA A 237 43.03 3.91 -23.12
CA ALA A 237 42.97 5.33 -22.80
C ALA A 237 41.69 6.00 -23.35
N SER A 238 41.29 5.63 -24.57
CA SER A 238 40.03 6.09 -25.18
C SER A 238 38.81 5.62 -24.40
N LEU A 239 38.76 4.35 -24.00
CA LEU A 239 37.68 3.80 -23.17
C LEU A 239 37.64 4.43 -21.78
N GLN A 240 38.80 4.66 -21.15
CA GLN A 240 38.88 5.38 -19.86
C GLN A 240 38.37 6.82 -19.98
N LYS A 241 38.65 7.51 -21.10
CA LYS A 241 38.12 8.85 -21.36
C LYS A 241 36.59 8.82 -21.54
N GLN A 242 36.06 7.82 -22.25
CA GLN A 242 34.60 7.65 -22.40
C GLN A 242 33.91 7.33 -21.07
N MET A 243 34.54 6.51 -20.22
CA MET A 243 34.10 6.23 -18.86
C MET A 243 34.00 7.53 -18.03
N ALA A 244 35.04 8.35 -18.03
CA ALA A 244 35.06 9.62 -17.27
C ALA A 244 33.98 10.61 -17.75
N ILE A 245 33.73 10.68 -19.07
CA ILE A 245 32.63 11.51 -19.61
C ILE A 245 31.27 10.98 -19.16
N LYS A 246 31.05 9.66 -19.19
CA LYS A 246 29.80 9.06 -18.71
C LYS A 246 29.60 9.27 -17.20
N GLU A 247 30.65 9.17 -16.40
CA GLU A 247 30.61 9.46 -14.96
C GLU A 247 30.23 10.92 -14.69
N ALA A 248 30.78 11.88 -15.44
CA ALA A 248 30.41 13.29 -15.32
C ALA A 248 28.94 13.55 -15.68
N VAL A 249 28.42 12.88 -16.73
CA VAL A 249 27.00 12.97 -17.12
C VAL A 249 26.09 12.33 -16.07
N LEU A 250 26.47 11.18 -15.50
CA LEU A 250 25.73 10.55 -14.40
C LEU A 250 25.66 11.46 -13.18
N LEU A 251 26.79 12.07 -12.80
CA LEU A 251 26.84 13.02 -11.69
C LEU A 251 25.93 14.24 -11.94
N SER A 252 25.88 14.74 -13.19
CA SER A 252 24.96 15.83 -13.56
C SER A 252 23.50 15.41 -13.45
N LYS A 253 23.15 14.18 -13.87
CA LYS A 253 21.79 13.63 -13.70
C LYS A 253 21.42 13.39 -12.24
N ASP A 254 22.36 12.96 -11.40
CA ASP A 254 22.11 12.78 -9.97
C ASP A 254 21.82 14.12 -9.26
N LYS A 255 22.48 15.20 -9.68
CA LYS A 255 22.17 16.57 -9.20
C LYS A 255 20.75 16.99 -9.57
N THR A 256 20.34 16.82 -10.83
CA THR A 256 18.99 17.19 -11.26
C THR A 256 17.92 16.33 -10.61
N ILE A 257 18.18 15.03 -10.40
CA ILE A 257 17.29 14.15 -9.63
C ILE A 257 17.14 14.66 -8.19
N THR A 258 18.22 15.14 -7.58
CA THR A 258 18.19 15.66 -6.20
C THR A 258 17.39 16.96 -6.11
N GLU A 259 17.57 17.87 -7.06
CA GLU A 259 16.79 19.11 -7.16
C GLU A 259 15.30 18.82 -7.39
N LEU A 260 14.96 17.93 -8.32
CA LEU A 260 13.58 17.52 -8.59
C LEU A 260 12.93 16.83 -7.38
N LYS A 261 13.68 16.04 -6.61
CA LYS A 261 13.17 15.46 -5.35
C LYS A 261 12.89 16.53 -4.31
N ALA A 262 13.73 17.56 -4.22
CA ALA A 262 13.51 18.67 -3.30
C ALA A 262 12.26 19.48 -3.66
N THR A 263 12.09 19.84 -4.94
CA THR A 263 10.89 20.57 -5.42
C THR A 263 9.62 19.74 -5.30
N HIS A 264 9.68 18.44 -5.59
CA HIS A 264 8.55 17.54 -5.37
C HIS A 264 8.15 17.50 -3.89
N PHE A 265 9.11 17.40 -2.97
CA PHE A 265 8.85 17.38 -1.55
C PHE A 265 8.20 18.69 -1.04
N THR A 266 8.65 19.85 -1.53
CA THR A 266 8.04 21.14 -1.15
C THR A 266 6.62 21.26 -1.69
N ASN A 267 6.40 20.90 -2.96
CA ASN A 267 5.09 21.00 -3.60
C ASN A 267 4.09 20.03 -2.95
N GLU A 268 4.51 18.81 -2.63
CA GLU A 268 3.67 17.84 -1.94
C GLU A 268 3.26 18.32 -0.55
N ASN A 269 4.19 18.95 0.19
CA ASN A 269 3.89 19.52 1.50
C ASN A 269 2.92 20.70 1.42
N GLU A 270 3.08 21.58 0.42
CA GLU A 270 2.17 22.70 0.19
C GLU A 270 0.76 22.21 -0.18
N LEU A 271 0.64 21.25 -1.11
CA LEU A 271 -0.64 20.66 -1.50
C LEU A 271 -1.34 19.99 -0.32
N ARG A 272 -0.60 19.26 0.53
CA ARG A 272 -1.14 18.66 1.75
C ARG A 272 -1.67 19.71 2.73
N ASN A 273 -0.97 20.83 2.88
CA ASN A 273 -1.41 21.92 3.75
C ASN A 273 -2.65 22.62 3.18
N LYS A 274 -2.71 22.84 1.86
CA LYS A 274 -3.90 23.37 1.17
C LYS A 274 -5.10 22.43 1.37
N MET A 275 -4.94 21.14 1.12
CA MET A 275 -5.99 20.13 1.33
C MET A 275 -6.48 20.08 2.79
N MET A 276 -5.58 20.18 3.77
CA MET A 276 -5.96 20.22 5.19
C MET A 276 -6.75 21.49 5.55
N THR A 277 -6.38 22.63 4.96
CA THR A 277 -7.06 23.91 5.18
C THR A 277 -8.44 23.88 4.54
N GLU A 278 -8.55 23.45 3.28
CA GLU A 278 -9.83 23.29 2.58
C GLU A 278 -10.76 22.31 3.28
N LYS A 279 -10.22 21.19 3.79
CA LYS A 279 -11.00 20.25 4.59
C LYS A 279 -11.55 20.89 5.86
N LYS A 280 -10.72 21.65 6.59
CA LYS A 280 -11.14 22.34 7.81
C LYS A 280 -12.22 23.39 7.52
N ASP A 281 -12.11 24.10 6.39
CA ASP A 281 -13.10 25.08 5.95
C ASP A 281 -14.41 24.40 5.52
N ALA A 282 -14.34 23.23 4.88
CA ALA A 282 -15.50 22.42 4.54
C ALA A 282 -16.21 21.91 5.80
N ASP A 283 -15.47 21.37 6.77
CA ASP A 283 -16.02 20.90 8.06
C ASP A 283 -16.70 22.07 8.81
N ALA A 284 -16.07 23.26 8.83
CA ALA A 284 -16.66 24.45 9.44
C ALA A 284 -17.96 24.90 8.75
N LYS A 285 -18.03 24.80 7.41
CA LYS A 285 -19.26 25.09 6.65
C LYS A 285 -20.35 24.07 6.96
N ILE A 286 -20.01 22.78 7.05
CA ILE A 286 -20.95 21.71 7.42
C ILE A 286 -21.50 21.94 8.83
N ASP A 287 -20.65 22.28 9.80
CA ASP A 287 -21.08 22.59 11.16
C ASP A 287 -22.02 23.81 11.20
N HIS A 288 -21.68 24.86 10.45
CA HIS A 288 -22.52 26.06 10.35
C HIS A 288 -23.89 25.75 9.73
N LEU A 289 -23.93 25.00 8.62
CA LEU A 289 -25.18 24.58 7.98
C LEU A 289 -25.99 23.67 8.90
N THR A 290 -25.36 22.71 9.57
CA THR A 290 -26.00 21.81 10.53
C THR A 290 -26.63 22.58 11.69
N MET A 291 -25.93 23.59 12.22
CA MET A 291 -26.46 24.48 13.25
C MET A 291 -27.68 25.27 12.74
N ARG A 292 -27.62 25.79 11.51
CA ARG A 292 -28.72 26.54 10.92
C ARG A 292 -29.93 25.67 10.61
N CYS A 293 -29.73 24.45 10.12
CA CYS A 293 -30.78 23.46 9.94
C CYS A 293 -31.47 23.12 11.26
N LYS A 294 -30.71 22.92 12.36
CA LYS A 294 -31.27 22.70 13.69
C LYS A 294 -32.10 23.89 14.17
N SER A 295 -31.61 25.12 13.99
CA SER A 295 -32.35 26.33 14.36
C SER A 295 -33.66 26.45 13.59
N LEU A 296 -33.63 26.25 12.26
CA LEU A 296 -34.82 26.28 11.41
C LEU A 296 -35.80 25.17 11.77
N GLN A 297 -35.33 23.97 12.12
CA GLN A 297 -36.19 22.89 12.61
C GLN A 297 -36.88 23.25 13.94
N MET A 298 -36.18 23.91 14.87
CA MET A 298 -36.77 24.39 16.12
C MET A 298 -37.80 25.49 15.88
N GLU A 299 -37.54 26.40 14.94
CA GLU A 299 -38.46 27.45 14.53
C GLU A 299 -39.72 26.88 13.85
N LEU A 300 -39.55 25.92 12.94
CA LEU A 300 -40.66 25.17 12.34
C LEU A 300 -41.48 24.39 13.37
N ALA A 301 -40.83 23.81 14.39
CA ALA A 301 -41.52 23.11 15.47
C ALA A 301 -42.31 24.08 16.38
N SER A 302 -41.75 25.26 16.64
CA SER A 302 -42.42 26.35 17.37
C SER A 302 -43.66 26.85 16.61
N LEU A 303 -43.49 27.15 15.32
CA LEU A 303 -44.57 27.60 14.42
C LEU A 303 -45.66 26.54 14.23
N LYS A 304 -45.29 25.26 14.13
CA LYS A 304 -46.28 24.15 14.10
C LYS A 304 -47.04 24.02 15.42
N LYS A 305 -46.42 24.32 16.57
CA LYS A 305 -47.05 24.24 17.89
C LYS A 305 -48.01 25.42 18.13
N SER A 306 -47.70 26.61 17.61
CA SER A 306 -48.64 27.74 17.59
C SER A 306 -49.81 27.51 16.64
N ASN A 307 -49.60 26.86 15.50
CA ASN A 307 -50.69 26.50 14.56
C ASN A 307 -51.60 25.35 15.05
N LYS A 308 -51.13 24.50 15.97
CA LYS A 308 -51.92 23.38 16.51
C LYS A 308 -52.95 23.77 17.57
N ARG A 309 -53.00 25.04 17.99
CA ARG A 309 -54.10 25.59 18.82
C ARG A 309 -55.39 25.85 18.03
N GLY A 310 -55.38 25.70 16.70
CA GLY A 310 -56.50 26.04 15.82
C GLY A 310 -57.29 24.89 15.18
N SER A 311 -56.95 23.61 15.39
CA SER A 311 -57.71 22.53 14.72
C SER A 311 -57.67 21.20 15.46
N LYS A 312 -58.83 20.78 15.99
CA LYS A 312 -59.10 19.43 16.50
C LYS A 312 -59.97 18.68 15.49
N LYS A 313 -59.79 17.34 15.47
CA LYS A 313 -60.43 16.27 14.67
C LYS A 313 -59.81 16.13 13.27
N GLU A 314 -59.32 14.99 12.82
CA GLU A 314 -59.44 13.57 13.17
C GLU A 314 -58.16 12.85 12.70
N ARG A 315 -57.65 11.87 13.47
CA ARG A 315 -56.96 10.74 12.85
C ARG A 315 -56.90 9.52 13.77
N PHE A 316 -57.47 8.44 13.27
CA PHE A 316 -57.30 7.07 13.71
C PHE A 316 -55.83 6.70 13.89
N SER A 317 -55.55 5.99 14.98
CA SER A 317 -54.25 5.43 15.32
C SER A 317 -53.98 4.14 14.54
N LEU A 318 -52.74 3.93 14.11
CA LEU A 318 -52.10 2.61 14.21
C LEU A 318 -50.56 2.75 14.25
N ASN A 319 -50.07 2.57 15.47
CA ASN A 319 -48.74 2.11 15.89
C ASN A 319 -47.49 2.87 15.45
N ASP A 320 -47.25 3.93 16.20
CA ASP A 320 -45.92 4.43 16.56
C ASP A 320 -45.35 3.54 17.69
N ARG A 321 -44.58 2.51 17.34
CA ARG A 321 -43.85 1.69 18.33
C ARG A 321 -42.62 1.02 17.73
N CYS A 322 -41.59 1.81 17.39
CA CYS A 322 -40.19 1.43 17.63
C CYS A 322 -39.26 2.63 17.38
N ARG A 323 -39.28 3.60 18.28
CA ARG A 323 -38.24 4.64 18.38
C ARG A 323 -37.33 4.24 19.54
N LYS A 324 -36.38 3.34 19.28
CA LYS A 324 -35.19 3.07 20.11
C LYS A 324 -34.30 2.03 19.42
N ASN A 325 -33.06 2.45 19.15
CA ASN A 325 -31.87 1.66 18.84
C ASN A 325 -31.89 0.83 17.54
N CYS A 326 -31.49 1.48 16.43
CA CYS A 326 -30.68 0.84 15.39
C CYS A 326 -29.72 1.92 14.87
N SER A 327 -28.47 1.91 15.33
CA SER A 327 -27.37 2.50 14.55
C SER A 327 -27.18 1.58 13.34
N VAL A 328 -27.95 1.84 12.28
CA VAL A 328 -27.65 1.27 10.97
C VAL A 328 -26.39 1.99 10.53
N SER A 329 -25.26 1.29 10.63
CA SER A 329 -24.00 1.70 10.04
C SER A 329 -24.20 2.05 8.57
N ASP A 330 -23.77 3.25 8.17
CA ASP A 330 -23.68 3.74 6.79
C ASP A 330 -23.15 2.63 5.87
N MET A 331 -24.05 2.00 5.13
CA MET A 331 -23.73 0.84 4.30
C MET A 331 -23.63 1.29 2.85
N VAL A 332 -22.43 1.70 2.43
CA VAL A 332 -22.13 1.96 1.02
C VAL A 332 -21.94 0.62 0.31
N VAL A 333 -22.76 0.34 -0.70
CA VAL A 333 -22.60 -0.85 -1.55
C VAL A 333 -21.59 -0.53 -2.64
N SER A 334 -20.45 -1.19 -2.60
CA SER A 334 -19.43 -1.09 -3.64
C SER A 334 -19.39 -2.33 -4.52
N PHE A 335 -19.03 -2.10 -5.78
CA PHE A 335 -18.82 -3.13 -6.78
C PHE A 335 -17.54 -2.80 -7.57
N ALA A 336 -16.67 -3.79 -7.69
CA ALA A 336 -15.44 -3.70 -8.45
C ALA A 336 -15.51 -4.68 -9.64
N PHE A 337 -15.13 -4.19 -10.81
CA PHE A 337 -15.08 -4.92 -12.07
C PHE A 337 -13.71 -4.73 -12.69
N SER A 338 -13.13 -5.80 -13.25
CA SER A 338 -11.85 -5.71 -13.96
C SER A 338 -11.92 -6.53 -15.24
N HIS A 339 -11.35 -5.99 -16.31
CA HIS A 339 -11.22 -6.65 -17.61
C HIS A 339 -9.86 -6.33 -18.23
N THR A 340 -9.39 -7.20 -19.14
CA THR A 340 -8.17 -6.95 -19.91
C THR A 340 -8.49 -6.99 -21.40
N PHE A 341 -8.36 -5.84 -22.05
CA PHE A 341 -8.49 -5.70 -23.50
C PHE A 341 -7.15 -6.01 -24.18
N LYS A 342 -7.19 -6.79 -25.26
CA LYS A 342 -6.01 -7.08 -26.09
C LYS A 342 -5.74 -5.96 -27.12
N TYR A 343 -5.92 -4.71 -26.70
CA TYR A 343 -5.79 -3.51 -27.52
C TYR A 343 -5.07 -2.42 -26.72
N PRO A 344 -4.43 -1.43 -27.39
CA PRO A 344 -3.78 -0.31 -26.70
C PRO A 344 -4.76 0.63 -26.00
N VAL A 345 -4.27 1.33 -24.96
CA VAL A 345 -5.09 2.21 -24.09
C VAL A 345 -5.87 3.25 -24.89
N ASN A 346 -5.22 3.92 -25.85
CA ASN A 346 -5.86 4.95 -26.65
C ASN A 346 -7.04 4.41 -27.47
N SER A 347 -6.93 3.19 -27.99
CA SER A 347 -8.01 2.56 -28.76
C SER A 347 -9.17 2.19 -27.84
N VAL A 348 -8.88 1.64 -26.66
CA VAL A 348 -9.90 1.28 -25.66
C VAL A 348 -10.65 2.52 -25.16
N THR A 349 -9.94 3.59 -24.82
CA THR A 349 -10.57 4.85 -24.40
C THR A 349 -11.44 5.45 -25.49
N LYS A 350 -11.00 5.42 -26.76
CA LYS A 350 -11.83 5.85 -27.90
C LYS A 350 -13.07 4.97 -28.07
N ALA A 351 -12.95 3.65 -27.89
CA ALA A 351 -14.08 2.73 -27.97
C ALA A 351 -15.11 3.02 -26.86
N TYR A 352 -14.66 3.33 -25.64
CA TYR A 352 -15.52 3.78 -24.55
C TYR A 352 -16.29 5.07 -24.89
N THR A 353 -15.58 6.09 -25.36
CA THR A 353 -16.19 7.38 -25.75
C THR A 353 -17.27 7.17 -26.81
N ARG A 354 -16.99 6.37 -27.84
CA ARG A 354 -17.95 6.04 -28.92
C ARG A 354 -19.15 5.26 -28.42
N LEU A 355 -18.95 4.29 -27.52
CA LEU A 355 -20.05 3.56 -26.89
C LEU A 355 -21.01 4.53 -26.21
N GLN A 356 -20.44 5.50 -25.48
CA GLN A 356 -21.22 6.47 -24.72
C GLN A 356 -22.04 7.39 -25.63
N GLU A 357 -21.46 7.86 -26.73
CA GLU A 357 -22.13 8.67 -27.75
C GLU A 357 -23.24 7.90 -28.49
N GLN A 358 -23.09 6.58 -28.65
CA GLN A 358 -24.10 5.74 -29.30
C GLN A 358 -25.29 5.40 -28.40
N GLN A 359 -25.05 5.18 -27.11
CA GLN A 359 -26.08 4.73 -26.17
C GLN A 359 -26.77 5.88 -25.43
N ASN A 360 -26.10 7.01 -25.27
CA ASN A 360 -26.53 8.08 -24.38
C ASN A 360 -26.41 9.44 -25.05
N ASN A 361 -27.14 10.42 -24.53
CA ASN A 361 -27.00 11.81 -24.96
C ASN A 361 -25.81 12.44 -24.22
N VAL A 362 -24.74 12.76 -24.95
CA VAL A 362 -23.49 13.27 -24.39
C VAL A 362 -23.32 14.73 -24.79
N SER A 363 -23.21 15.62 -23.81
CA SER A 363 -22.89 17.04 -24.01
C SER A 363 -21.54 17.35 -23.38
N VAL A 364 -20.54 17.67 -24.20
CA VAL A 364 -19.21 18.09 -23.72
C VAL A 364 -19.35 19.48 -23.11
N VAL A 365 -18.84 19.64 -21.88
CA VAL A 365 -18.97 20.89 -21.11
C VAL A 365 -17.68 21.70 -21.21
N GLU A 366 -16.52 21.06 -21.20
CA GLU A 366 -15.21 21.74 -21.17
C GLU A 366 -14.09 20.76 -21.56
N GLU A 367 -13.15 21.22 -22.42
CA GLU A 367 -11.86 20.57 -22.63
C GLU A 367 -10.79 21.48 -22.03
N ASP A 368 -10.27 21.11 -20.85
CA ASP A 368 -9.22 21.86 -20.17
C ASP A 368 -7.85 21.24 -20.51
N PRO A 369 -7.02 21.89 -21.36
CA PRO A 369 -5.61 21.59 -21.40
C PRO A 369 -4.99 22.17 -20.13
N THR A 370 -4.84 21.37 -19.09
CA THR A 370 -4.23 21.84 -17.85
C THR A 370 -2.74 22.10 -18.10
N GLN A 371 -2.38 23.34 -18.45
CA GLN A 371 -1.00 23.81 -18.43
C GLN A 371 -0.61 24.03 -16.97
N GLU A 372 -0.04 22.99 -16.35
CA GLU A 372 1.06 23.02 -15.37
C GLU A 372 1.17 21.66 -14.66
N GLY A 373 2.16 20.86 -15.06
CA GLY A 373 2.38 19.46 -14.59
C GLY A 373 2.36 18.47 -15.75
N PRO A 374 2.84 17.21 -15.58
CA PRO A 374 3.20 16.30 -16.68
C PRO A 374 2.02 16.00 -17.62
N SER A 375 1.88 16.78 -18.70
CA SER A 375 0.94 16.65 -19.83
C SER A 375 -0.33 15.82 -19.53
N MET A 376 -1.11 16.25 -18.54
CA MET A 376 -2.44 15.68 -18.28
C MET A 376 -3.50 16.55 -18.94
N SER A 377 -4.40 15.94 -19.70
CA SER A 377 -5.58 16.61 -20.25
C SER A 377 -6.84 16.13 -19.53
N CYS A 378 -7.82 17.03 -19.40
CA CYS A 378 -9.10 16.71 -18.78
C CYS A 378 -10.25 17.09 -19.71
N THR A 379 -11.10 16.12 -20.02
CA THR A 379 -12.35 16.34 -20.76
C THR A 379 -13.52 16.16 -19.80
N LYS A 380 -14.32 17.21 -19.60
CA LYS A 380 -15.52 17.19 -18.76
C LYS A 380 -16.75 17.13 -19.65
N ARG A 381 -17.68 16.22 -19.33
CA ARG A 381 -18.92 16.04 -20.08
C ARG A 381 -20.09 15.67 -19.18
N THR A 382 -21.27 16.02 -19.61
CA THR A 382 -22.52 15.53 -19.03
C THR A 382 -23.07 14.43 -19.91
N VAL A 383 -23.44 13.32 -19.28
CA VAL A 383 -24.03 12.16 -19.90
C VAL A 383 -25.46 12.05 -19.41
N SER A 384 -26.43 12.09 -20.31
CA SER A 384 -27.85 11.86 -20.02
C SER A 384 -28.33 10.55 -20.63
N MET A 385 -28.99 9.73 -19.81
CA MET A 385 -29.52 8.43 -20.22
C MET A 385 -30.96 8.24 -19.76
N LEU A 386 -31.68 7.28 -20.35
CA LEU A 386 -33.01 6.90 -19.87
C LEU A 386 -32.93 6.33 -18.45
N ASN A 387 -33.94 6.62 -17.63
CA ASN A 387 -33.95 6.17 -16.24
C ASN A 387 -33.75 4.64 -16.14
N PRO A 388 -32.68 4.18 -15.45
CA PRO A 388 -32.37 2.77 -15.37
C PRO A 388 -33.33 2.00 -14.43
N PHE A 389 -34.13 2.68 -13.63
CA PHE A 389 -35.06 2.02 -12.73
C PHE A 389 -36.36 1.60 -13.46
N PRO A 390 -36.79 0.32 -13.31
CA PRO A 390 -38.10 -0.12 -13.77
C PRO A 390 -39.24 0.77 -13.26
N LYS A 391 -40.33 0.87 -14.04
CA LYS A 391 -41.52 1.69 -13.69
C LYS A 391 -42.09 1.40 -12.30
N PHE A 392 -41.89 0.19 -11.77
CA PHE A 392 -42.27 -0.14 -10.39
C PHE A 392 -41.53 0.71 -9.34
N PHE A 393 -40.22 0.91 -9.49
CA PHE A 393 -39.41 1.74 -8.59
C PHE A 393 -39.69 3.24 -8.76
N GLN A 394 -40.08 3.67 -9.96
CA GLN A 394 -40.49 5.06 -10.26
C GLN A 394 -41.81 5.49 -9.60
N ARG A 395 -42.49 4.60 -8.87
CA ARG A 395 -43.62 4.96 -8.00
C ARG A 395 -43.18 5.81 -6.81
N VAL A 396 -41.91 5.74 -6.43
CA VAL A 396 -41.31 6.61 -5.43
C VAL A 396 -41.02 7.96 -6.09
N LYS A 397 -41.49 9.05 -5.47
CA LYS A 397 -41.33 10.42 -6.01
C LYS A 397 -39.89 10.74 -6.40
N LEU A 398 -38.93 10.31 -5.58
CA LEU A 398 -37.49 10.51 -5.81
C LEU A 398 -36.99 9.91 -7.13
N LEU A 399 -37.52 8.75 -7.54
CA LEU A 399 -37.07 8.04 -8.73
C LEU A 399 -37.95 8.32 -9.96
N LYS A 400 -38.89 9.26 -9.85
CA LYS A 400 -39.88 9.56 -10.90
C LYS A 400 -39.32 10.55 -11.92
N GLU A 401 -38.14 10.24 -12.43
CA GLU A 401 -37.45 11.00 -13.47
C GLU A 401 -37.51 10.23 -14.79
N GLU A 402 -37.66 10.93 -15.91
CA GLU A 402 -37.67 10.31 -17.24
C GLU A 402 -36.25 10.00 -17.72
N THR A 403 -35.33 10.93 -17.47
CA THR A 403 -33.91 10.84 -17.80
C THR A 403 -33.06 11.06 -16.55
N VAL A 404 -31.87 10.45 -16.54
CA VAL A 404 -30.90 10.58 -15.47
C VAL A 404 -29.60 11.08 -16.07
N ALA A 405 -29.06 12.13 -15.47
CA ALA A 405 -27.84 12.79 -15.87
C ALA A 405 -26.69 12.45 -14.92
N PHE A 406 -25.51 12.29 -15.50
CA PHE A 406 -24.24 12.06 -14.82
C PHE A 406 -23.23 13.09 -15.30
N PHE A 407 -22.44 13.61 -14.38
CA PHE A 407 -21.22 14.33 -14.70
C PHE A 407 -20.10 13.31 -14.86
N GLU A 408 -19.30 13.44 -15.91
CA GLU A 408 -18.13 12.61 -16.15
C GLU A 408 -16.91 13.48 -16.48
N ASP A 409 -15.78 13.19 -15.83
CA ASP A 409 -14.48 13.72 -16.24
C ASP A 409 -13.53 12.60 -16.66
N ILE A 410 -12.80 12.83 -17.75
CA ILE A 410 -11.83 11.90 -18.32
C ILE A 410 -10.47 12.58 -18.26
N TRP A 411 -9.61 12.08 -17.38
CA TRP A 411 -8.24 12.53 -17.22
C TRP A 411 -7.33 11.62 -18.01
N THR A 412 -6.57 12.17 -18.95
CA THR A 412 -5.63 11.42 -19.79
C THR A 412 -4.22 11.88 -19.51
N GLN A 413 -3.32 10.94 -19.21
CA GLN A 413 -1.89 11.17 -19.10
C GLN A 413 -1.17 10.42 -20.21
N GLU A 414 -0.82 11.15 -21.27
CA GLU A 414 -0.25 10.54 -22.49
C GLU A 414 1.12 9.91 -22.24
N SER A 415 1.97 10.54 -21.43
CA SER A 415 3.33 10.08 -21.12
C SER A 415 3.38 8.68 -20.50
N GLU A 416 2.40 8.36 -19.65
CA GLU A 416 2.28 7.05 -18.99
C GLU A 416 1.24 6.13 -19.65
N ARG A 417 0.53 6.60 -20.69
CA ARG A 417 -0.61 5.93 -21.32
C ARG A 417 -1.67 5.52 -20.29
N ARG A 418 -2.04 6.42 -19.40
CA ARG A 418 -3.00 6.18 -18.32
C ARG A 418 -4.21 7.09 -18.49
N VAL A 419 -5.39 6.53 -18.20
CA VAL A 419 -6.64 7.28 -18.22
C VAL A 419 -7.43 7.00 -16.95
N TRP A 420 -8.03 8.05 -16.38
CA TRP A 420 -8.99 7.95 -15.28
C TRP A 420 -10.31 8.52 -15.74
N ILE A 421 -11.39 7.76 -15.57
CA ILE A 421 -12.74 8.21 -15.86
C ILE A 421 -13.49 8.25 -14.55
N ARG A 422 -13.98 9.42 -14.13
CA ARG A 422 -14.81 9.53 -12.93
C ARG A 422 -16.19 9.99 -13.33
N SER A 423 -17.20 9.30 -12.82
CA SER A 423 -18.60 9.66 -13.06
C SER A 423 -19.36 9.77 -11.75
N ARG A 424 -20.25 10.76 -11.66
CA ARG A 424 -21.16 10.95 -10.53
C ARG A 424 -22.54 11.36 -11.04
N ASN A 425 -23.61 10.92 -10.38
CA ASN A 425 -24.96 11.36 -10.73
C ASN A 425 -25.14 12.86 -10.45
N LEU A 426 -25.94 13.51 -11.29
CA LEU A 426 -26.39 14.89 -11.13
C LEU A 426 -27.88 14.96 -10.76
N THR A 427 -28.71 14.08 -11.33
CA THR A 427 -30.18 14.14 -11.15
C THR A 427 -30.64 13.96 -9.71
N TRP A 428 -29.89 13.23 -8.89
CA TRP A 428 -30.24 12.91 -7.49
C TRP A 428 -29.15 13.36 -6.51
N GLU A 429 -28.40 14.42 -6.85
CA GLU A 429 -27.19 14.83 -6.13
C GLU A 429 -27.39 15.01 -4.62
N GLU A 430 -28.59 15.40 -4.18
CA GLU A 430 -28.89 15.66 -2.77
C GLU A 430 -29.39 14.42 -2.01
N GLU A 431 -29.90 13.40 -2.71
CA GLU A 431 -30.60 12.27 -2.08
C GLU A 431 -29.93 10.91 -2.27
N ILE A 432 -29.22 10.72 -3.39
CA ILE A 432 -28.59 9.46 -3.77
C ILE A 432 -27.19 9.76 -4.29
N SER A 433 -26.19 9.02 -3.84
CA SER A 433 -24.84 9.08 -4.39
C SER A 433 -24.52 7.83 -5.20
N ILE A 434 -24.38 8.01 -6.51
CA ILE A 434 -23.91 6.99 -7.46
C ILE A 434 -22.62 7.53 -8.06
N GLY A 435 -21.50 6.95 -7.65
CA GLY A 435 -20.17 7.33 -8.13
C GLY A 435 -19.44 6.15 -8.77
N SER A 436 -18.66 6.40 -9.81
CA SER A 436 -17.73 5.41 -10.36
C SER A 436 -16.39 6.03 -10.69
N VAL A 437 -15.34 5.22 -10.54
CA VAL A 437 -13.97 5.54 -10.94
C VAL A 437 -13.45 4.37 -11.75
N VAL A 438 -13.06 4.65 -12.99
CA VAL A 438 -12.39 3.70 -13.87
C VAL A 438 -10.94 4.10 -14.02
N TYR A 439 -10.05 3.14 -13.83
CA TYR A 439 -8.64 3.23 -14.14
C TYR A 439 -8.32 2.38 -15.37
N VAL A 440 -7.73 3.01 -16.37
CA VAL A 440 -7.34 2.39 -17.64
C VAL A 440 -5.83 2.55 -17.80
N SER A 441 -5.10 1.44 -17.86
CA SER A 441 -3.64 1.44 -17.91
C SER A 441 -3.10 0.34 -18.82
N PRO A 442 -1.82 0.39 -19.20
CA PRO A 442 -1.17 -0.74 -19.84
C PRO A 442 -1.17 -1.96 -18.91
N SER A 443 -1.31 -3.15 -19.48
CA SER A 443 -1.26 -4.40 -18.71
C SER A 443 0.18 -4.72 -18.28
N GLU A 444 0.35 -5.24 -17.06
CA GLU A 444 1.65 -5.69 -16.56
C GLU A 444 2.24 -6.83 -17.43
N ASN A 445 1.37 -7.65 -18.03
CA ASN A 445 1.77 -8.78 -18.86
C ASN A 445 2.17 -8.37 -20.28
N ASN A 446 1.56 -7.30 -20.81
CA ASN A 446 1.81 -6.82 -22.16
C ASN A 446 1.47 -5.32 -22.26
N GLN A 447 2.47 -4.50 -22.59
CA GLN A 447 2.30 -3.05 -22.70
C GLN A 447 1.37 -2.60 -23.84
N ASN A 448 1.04 -3.48 -24.78
CA ASN A 448 0.07 -3.23 -25.85
C ASN A 448 -1.34 -3.69 -25.49
N TRP A 449 -1.53 -4.30 -24.32
CA TRP A 449 -2.84 -4.64 -23.78
C TRP A 449 -3.23 -3.61 -22.71
N THR A 450 -4.53 -3.52 -22.46
CA THR A 450 -5.09 -2.54 -21.52
C THR A 450 -5.79 -3.26 -20.38
N THR A 451 -5.40 -2.94 -19.16
CA THR A 451 -6.15 -3.26 -17.96
C THR A 451 -7.21 -2.18 -17.74
N TRP A 452 -8.46 -2.62 -17.56
CA TRP A 452 -9.60 -1.78 -17.21
C TRP A 452 -10.07 -2.18 -15.82
N GLU A 453 -9.98 -1.28 -14.85
CA GLU A 453 -10.43 -1.48 -13.48
C GLU A 453 -11.48 -0.45 -13.12
N ASP A 454 -12.67 -0.89 -12.74
CA ASP A 454 -13.82 -0.02 -12.50
C ASP A 454 -14.37 -0.30 -11.10
N ILE A 455 -14.43 0.75 -10.29
CA ILE A 455 -15.01 0.73 -8.95
C ILE A 455 -16.22 1.65 -8.95
N THR A 456 -17.38 1.10 -8.62
CA THR A 456 -18.62 1.87 -8.41
C THR A 456 -19.03 1.81 -6.95
N ALA A 457 -19.40 2.95 -6.39
CA ALA A 457 -20.01 3.10 -5.09
C ALA A 457 -21.46 3.58 -5.23
N LEU A 458 -22.35 2.92 -4.49
CA LEU A 458 -23.76 3.23 -4.41
C LEU A 458 -24.10 3.53 -2.95
N ASP A 459 -24.71 4.68 -2.72
CA ASP A 459 -25.13 5.11 -1.40
C ASP A 459 -26.55 5.69 -1.47
N PHE A 460 -27.46 5.01 -0.78
CA PHE A 460 -28.88 5.34 -0.66
C PHE A 460 -29.26 5.58 0.80
N GLU A 461 -28.37 6.15 1.63
CA GLU A 461 -28.55 6.32 3.09
C GLU A 461 -29.93 6.89 3.48
N HIS A 462 -30.43 7.86 2.71
CA HIS A 462 -31.72 8.52 2.93
C HIS A 462 -32.95 7.64 2.65
N CYS A 463 -32.78 6.47 2.04
CA CYS A 463 -33.86 5.56 1.62
C CYS A 463 -34.12 4.40 2.61
N GLY A 464 -33.34 4.27 3.70
CA GLY A 464 -33.53 3.24 4.72
C GLY A 464 -33.57 1.80 4.15
N LYS A 465 -34.50 0.94 4.60
CA LYS A 465 -34.61 -0.46 4.12
C LYS A 465 -34.90 -0.57 2.61
N PHE A 466 -35.50 0.46 2.02
CA PHE A 466 -35.72 0.53 0.58
C PHE A 466 -34.41 0.79 -0.19
N GLY A 467 -33.47 1.52 0.43
CA GLY A 467 -32.12 1.75 -0.10
C GLY A 467 -31.37 0.46 -0.37
N LEU A 468 -31.33 -0.48 0.59
CA LEU A 468 -30.68 -1.79 0.40
C LEU A 468 -31.24 -2.57 -0.81
N ILE A 469 -32.55 -2.49 -1.08
CA ILE A 469 -33.17 -3.15 -2.24
C ILE A 469 -32.72 -2.49 -3.54
N LEU A 470 -32.70 -1.14 -3.57
CA LEU A 470 -32.23 -0.36 -4.72
C LEU A 470 -30.75 -0.62 -5.00
N GLU A 471 -29.91 -0.66 -3.97
CA GLU A 471 -28.48 -0.94 -4.07
C GLU A 471 -28.22 -2.33 -4.65
N LEU A 472 -28.90 -3.36 -4.14
CA LEU A 472 -28.76 -4.73 -4.67
C LEU A 472 -29.26 -4.85 -6.11
N PHE A 473 -30.38 -4.18 -6.43
CA PHE A 473 -30.91 -4.12 -7.79
C PHE A 473 -29.90 -3.45 -8.75
N LEU A 474 -29.41 -2.27 -8.38
CA LEU A 474 -28.46 -1.52 -9.20
C LEU A 474 -27.15 -2.27 -9.34
N LYS A 475 -26.61 -2.87 -8.27
CA LYS A 475 -25.40 -3.69 -8.34
C LYS A 475 -25.53 -4.79 -9.40
N ARG A 476 -26.61 -5.58 -9.35
CA ARG A 476 -26.85 -6.65 -10.33
C ARG A 476 -27.06 -6.11 -11.75
N LYS A 477 -27.77 -4.98 -11.87
CA LYS A 477 -27.98 -4.33 -13.16
C LYS A 477 -26.66 -3.84 -13.76
N MET A 478 -25.82 -3.18 -12.96
CA MET A 478 -24.52 -2.66 -13.36
C MET A 478 -23.55 -3.79 -13.74
N GLU A 479 -23.51 -4.89 -12.98
CA GLU A 479 -22.74 -6.09 -13.36
C GLU A 479 -23.11 -6.58 -14.78
N THR A 480 -24.40 -6.64 -15.07
CA THR A 480 -24.92 -7.07 -16.38
C THR A 480 -24.60 -6.04 -17.47
N THR A 481 -24.84 -4.76 -17.20
CA THR A 481 -24.57 -3.67 -18.15
C THR A 481 -23.09 -3.54 -18.46
N LYS A 482 -22.20 -3.61 -17.47
CA LYS A 482 -20.75 -3.55 -17.72
C LYS A 482 -20.27 -4.71 -18.57
N THR A 483 -20.71 -5.93 -18.26
CA THR A 483 -20.37 -7.11 -19.08
C THR A 483 -20.84 -6.95 -20.53
N HIS A 484 -22.04 -6.39 -20.74
CA HIS A 484 -22.54 -6.09 -22.07
C HIS A 484 -21.70 -5.00 -22.76
N ASN A 485 -21.41 -3.91 -22.06
CA ASN A 485 -20.62 -2.78 -22.58
C ASN A 485 -19.21 -3.20 -22.98
N ILE A 486 -18.56 -4.11 -22.25
CA ILE A 486 -17.27 -4.70 -22.65
C ILE A 486 -17.39 -5.38 -24.01
N LYS A 487 -18.40 -6.22 -24.23
CA LYS A 487 -18.60 -6.90 -25.52
C LYS A 487 -18.84 -5.93 -26.66
N VAL A 488 -19.61 -4.87 -26.43
CA VAL A 488 -19.84 -3.83 -27.43
C VAL A 488 -18.54 -3.06 -27.73
N MET A 489 -17.75 -2.73 -26.71
CA MET A 489 -16.43 -2.10 -26.90
C MET A 489 -15.48 -3.00 -27.68
N GLU A 490 -15.44 -4.30 -27.41
CA GLU A 490 -14.65 -5.26 -28.19
C GLU A 490 -15.07 -5.26 -29.67
N ALA A 491 -16.37 -5.26 -29.97
CA ALA A 491 -16.87 -5.15 -31.33
C ALA A 491 -16.54 -3.80 -32.00
N ILE A 492 -16.51 -2.70 -31.23
CA ILE A 492 -16.07 -1.38 -31.73
C ILE A 492 -14.57 -1.41 -32.06
N LEU A 493 -13.77 -2.05 -31.22
CA LEU A 493 -12.32 -2.18 -31.39
C LEU A 493 -11.96 -3.03 -32.61
N GLU A 494 -12.65 -4.15 -32.83
CA GLU A 494 -12.48 -4.98 -34.04
C GLU A 494 -12.71 -4.15 -35.30
N LYS A 495 -13.82 -3.40 -35.36
CA LYS A 495 -14.15 -2.50 -36.49
C LYS A 495 -13.18 -1.32 -36.66
N MET A 496 -12.46 -0.94 -35.60
CA MET A 496 -11.42 0.09 -35.69
C MET A 496 -10.17 -0.46 -36.36
N VAL A 497 -9.75 -1.67 -35.97
CA VAL A 497 -8.59 -2.35 -36.57
C VAL A 497 -8.84 -2.69 -38.03
N GLU A 498 -10.03 -3.19 -38.38
CA GLU A 498 -10.38 -3.46 -39.79
C GLU A 498 -10.25 -2.22 -40.67
N ARG A 499 -10.63 -1.04 -40.16
CA ARG A 499 -10.48 0.21 -40.91
C ARG A 499 -9.03 0.67 -41.05
N GLU A 500 -8.19 0.41 -40.06
CA GLU A 500 -6.75 0.74 -40.12
C GLU A 500 -5.95 -0.17 -41.05
N ILE A 501 -6.48 -1.34 -41.42
CA ILE A 501 -5.84 -2.29 -42.37
C ILE A 501 -6.22 -1.99 -43.84
N ILE A 502 -7.35 -1.30 -44.06
CA ILE A 502 -7.88 -0.98 -45.39
C ILE A 502 -7.26 0.33 -45.96
N PHE A 503 -6.60 1.12 -45.11
CA PHE A 503 -5.79 2.28 -45.48
C PHE A 503 -4.30 1.94 -45.32
#